data_AF-A0A1R2B4W1-F1
#
_entry.id   AF-A0A1R2B4W1-F1
#
_cell.length_a   1.000
_cell.length_b   1.000
_cell.length_c   1.000
_cell.angle_alpha   90.00
_cell.angle_beta   90.00
_cell.angle_gamma   90.00
#
_symmetry.space_group_name_H-M   'P 1'
#
loop_
_entity.id
_entity.type
_entity.pdbx_description
1 polymer ?
#
loop_
_entity_poly.entity_id
_entity_poly.type
_entity_poly.pdbx_seq_one_letter_code
_entity_poly.pdbx_strand_id
1 'polypeptide(L)'
;MNLEKEIIVEKFKGMHNAFNSLIGSHSLYTKSTEEVKIILNSAKESYISYNKLKKDTEKIIFERDNYLYALINLEESKFDVDIQKEKLIKLFKEKFSQAQKDLFQANEEREHLKTKCYELDKNYQDLQEEFKKFRQKVKVRYISLSRNEEKFCKNCQKTYFESDNFNWSCKTHISKLTSNIYWCCGQTGKKAPGCSISKHYAKEESDFEDEPVIIPIGQKFCSSCKEIGHSSLSCAKDPNVRSNWDISEEKQRLMVLRKKRNMDLMERKTLLEFSASLDNNKDEEFQDEEFGDLRKMKSDFTVDEAFNKVKLEIEPLEEELLESRRPSRTRRGSYKKSQESQRLSIKQ
;
A
#
# COMPACT_ATOMS: atom_id res chain seq x y z
N MET A 1 30.32 66.50 -126.47
CA MET A 1 30.78 66.91 -125.12
C MET A 1 29.68 66.97 -124.05
N ASN A 2 28.44 67.39 -124.32
CA ASN A 2 27.38 67.41 -123.27
C ASN A 2 26.79 66.01 -122.96
N LEU A 3 26.57 65.17 -123.97
CA LEU A 3 26.06 63.80 -123.81
C LEU A 3 26.98 62.90 -122.96
N GLU A 4 28.30 63.02 -123.12
CA GLU A 4 29.27 62.25 -122.32
C GLU A 4 29.23 62.67 -120.85
N LYS A 5 29.08 63.96 -120.56
CA LYS A 5 28.92 64.46 -119.18
C LYS A 5 27.63 63.94 -118.55
N GLU A 6 26.52 63.91 -119.28
CA GLU A 6 25.25 63.36 -118.79
C GLU A 6 25.34 61.85 -118.51
N ILE A 7 25.95 61.07 -119.40
CA ILE A 7 26.19 59.63 -119.20
C ILE A 7 27.05 59.38 -117.96
N ILE A 8 28.09 60.18 -117.73
CA ILE A 8 28.94 60.06 -116.55
C ILE A 8 28.17 60.39 -115.27
N VAL A 9 27.34 61.44 -115.27
CA VAL A 9 26.49 61.82 -114.13
C VAL A 9 25.45 60.74 -113.81
N GLU A 10 24.79 60.16 -114.81
CA GLU A 10 23.86 59.05 -114.59
C GLU A 10 24.56 57.81 -114.03
N LYS A 11 25.73 57.44 -114.57
CA LYS A 11 26.54 56.34 -114.04
C LYS A 11 26.96 56.59 -112.59
N PHE A 12 27.34 57.82 -112.24
CA PHE A 12 27.67 58.19 -110.86
C PHE A 12 26.45 58.12 -109.93
N LYS A 13 25.27 58.58 -110.38
CA LYS A 13 24.02 58.42 -109.62
C LYS A 13 23.66 56.94 -109.42
N GLY A 14 23.78 56.12 -110.47
CA GLY A 14 23.56 54.69 -110.39
C GLY A 14 24.52 54.01 -109.40
N MET A 15 25.81 54.36 -109.46
CA MET A 15 26.82 53.86 -108.53
C MET A 15 26.56 54.31 -107.09
N HIS A 16 26.20 55.58 -106.87
CA HIS A 16 25.87 56.11 -105.55
C HIS A 16 24.61 55.45 -104.97
N ASN A 17 23.58 55.22 -105.80
CA ASN A 17 22.36 54.52 -105.38
C ASN A 17 22.65 53.05 -105.04
N ALA A 18 23.47 52.37 -105.84
CA ALA A 18 23.91 51.01 -105.56
C ALA A 18 24.71 50.94 -104.26
N PHE A 19 25.64 51.89 -104.04
CA PHE A 19 26.46 51.96 -102.83
C PHE A 19 25.62 52.25 -101.57
N ASN A 20 24.69 53.20 -101.63
CA ASN A 20 23.75 53.47 -100.54
C ASN A 20 22.85 52.25 -100.24
N SER A 21 22.39 51.56 -101.28
CA SER A 21 21.62 50.32 -101.13
C SER A 21 22.45 49.20 -100.48
N LEU A 22 23.73 49.08 -100.87
CA LEU A 22 24.65 48.09 -100.31
C LEU A 22 24.99 48.38 -98.83
N ILE A 23 25.25 49.64 -98.48
CA ILE A 23 25.50 50.05 -97.09
C ILE A 23 24.23 49.88 -96.24
N GLY A 24 23.08 50.29 -96.76
CA GLY A 24 21.79 50.14 -96.08
C GLY A 24 21.46 48.67 -95.81
N SER A 25 21.62 47.81 -96.82
CA SER A 25 21.41 46.37 -96.67
C SER A 25 22.42 45.72 -95.71
N HIS A 26 23.68 46.11 -95.74
CA HIS A 26 24.67 45.65 -94.76
C HIS A 26 24.30 46.08 -93.33
N SER A 27 23.87 47.32 -93.11
CA SER A 27 23.46 47.80 -91.79
C SER A 27 22.22 47.07 -91.26
N LEU A 28 21.25 46.79 -92.13
CA LEU A 28 20.08 45.97 -91.78
C LEU A 28 20.49 44.54 -91.44
N TYR A 29 21.39 43.95 -92.23
CA TYR A 29 21.93 42.62 -91.98
C TYR A 29 22.64 42.55 -90.61
N THR A 30 23.52 43.50 -90.28
CA THR A 30 24.21 43.50 -88.98
C THR A 30 23.22 43.60 -87.82
N LYS A 31 22.24 44.51 -87.89
CA LYS A 31 21.20 44.63 -86.87
C LYS A 31 20.41 43.33 -86.71
N SER A 32 20.00 42.73 -87.83
CA SER A 32 19.28 41.44 -87.81
C SER A 32 20.14 40.33 -87.18
N THR A 33 21.45 40.27 -87.48
CA THR A 33 22.33 39.29 -86.84
C THR A 33 22.51 39.52 -85.34
N GLU A 34 22.53 40.78 -84.88
CA GLU A 34 22.58 41.12 -83.45
C GLU A 34 21.29 40.74 -82.73
N GLU A 35 20.13 41.06 -83.32
CA GLU A 35 18.83 40.66 -82.78
C GLU A 35 18.68 39.14 -82.69
N VAL A 36 19.10 38.41 -83.73
CA VAL A 36 19.11 36.93 -83.72
C VAL A 36 20.01 36.40 -82.60
N LYS A 37 21.18 37.01 -82.35
CA LYS A 37 22.05 36.62 -81.22
C LYS A 37 21.38 36.86 -79.86
N ILE A 38 20.69 37.99 -79.70
CA ILE A 38 19.94 38.30 -78.47
C ILE A 38 18.84 37.27 -78.24
N ILE A 39 18.05 36.95 -79.29
CA ILE A 39 16.98 35.95 -79.23
C ILE A 39 17.55 34.58 -78.88
N LEU A 40 18.65 34.15 -79.51
CA LEU A 40 19.29 32.87 -79.23
C LEU A 40 19.80 32.78 -77.79
N ASN A 41 20.41 33.84 -77.26
CA ASN A 41 20.86 33.89 -75.87
C ASN A 41 19.68 33.83 -74.90
N SER A 42 18.62 34.60 -75.14
CA SER A 42 17.40 34.58 -74.32
C SER A 42 16.71 33.21 -74.34
N ALA A 43 16.64 32.56 -75.51
CA ALA A 43 16.10 31.21 -75.64
C ALA A 43 16.94 30.19 -74.84
N LYS A 44 18.27 30.31 -74.89
CA LYS A 44 19.19 29.46 -74.12
C LYS A 44 19.01 29.63 -72.61
N GLU A 45 18.93 30.86 -72.13
CA GLU A 45 18.69 31.15 -70.70
C GLU A 45 17.33 30.64 -70.22
N SER A 46 16.30 30.81 -71.06
CA SER A 46 14.95 30.30 -70.80
C SER A 46 14.95 28.77 -70.70
N TYR A 47 15.67 28.09 -71.59
CA TYR A 47 15.82 26.63 -71.56
C TYR A 47 16.54 26.12 -70.30
N ILE A 48 17.62 26.80 -69.89
CA ILE A 48 18.34 26.48 -68.63
C ILE A 48 17.41 26.66 -67.42
N SER A 49 16.67 27.77 -67.38
CA SER A 49 15.73 28.07 -66.30
C SER A 49 14.59 27.05 -66.24
N TYR A 50 14.05 26.65 -67.40
CA TYR A 50 13.04 25.59 -67.51
C TYR A 50 13.56 24.26 -66.95
N ASN A 51 14.77 23.84 -67.34
CA ASN A 51 15.35 22.59 -66.85
C ASN A 51 15.60 22.62 -65.34
N LYS A 52 16.02 23.77 -64.80
CA LYS A 52 16.17 23.93 -63.35
C LYS A 52 14.82 23.79 -62.65
N LEU A 53 13.81 24.52 -63.11
CA LEU A 53 12.46 24.46 -62.54
C LEU A 53 11.87 23.04 -62.61
N LYS A 54 12.09 22.32 -63.72
CA LYS A 54 11.67 20.93 -63.88
C LYS A 54 12.28 20.02 -62.81
N LYS A 55 13.61 20.10 -62.58
CA LYS A 55 14.30 19.32 -61.54
C LYS A 55 13.81 19.67 -60.13
N ASP A 56 13.57 20.94 -59.86
CA ASP A 56 13.06 21.37 -58.56
C ASP A 56 11.62 20.87 -58.35
N THR A 57 10.80 20.85 -59.39
CA THR A 57 9.44 20.28 -59.36
C THR A 57 9.47 18.76 -59.11
N GLU A 58 10.39 18.03 -59.74
CA GLU A 58 10.58 16.58 -59.52
C GLU A 58 10.96 16.29 -58.06
N LYS A 59 11.82 17.11 -57.45
CA LYS A 59 12.17 16.99 -56.02
C LYS A 59 10.97 17.23 -55.11
N ILE A 60 10.20 18.29 -55.39
CA ILE A 60 8.99 18.61 -54.60
C ILE A 60 7.97 17.47 -54.69
N ILE A 61 7.79 16.86 -55.86
CA ILE A 61 6.90 15.71 -56.05
C ILE A 61 7.38 14.51 -55.22
N PHE A 62 8.68 14.22 -55.27
CA PHE A 62 9.27 13.13 -54.49
C PHE A 62 9.09 13.33 -52.97
N GLU A 63 9.37 14.53 -52.47
CA GLU A 63 9.16 14.87 -51.06
C GLU A 63 7.68 14.77 -50.65
N ARG A 64 6.76 15.28 -51.49
CA ARG A 64 5.31 15.14 -51.28
C ARG A 64 4.92 13.67 -51.13
N ASP A 65 5.39 12.80 -52.01
CA ASP A 65 5.03 11.38 -52.00
C ASP A 65 5.58 10.67 -50.75
N ASN A 66 6.79 11.04 -50.30
CA ASN A 66 7.33 10.57 -49.02
C ASN A 66 6.48 11.02 -47.82
N TYR A 67 6.01 12.27 -47.82
CA TYR A 67 5.12 12.76 -46.77
C TYR A 67 3.75 12.06 -46.78
N LEU A 68 3.20 11.76 -47.96
CA LEU A 68 1.96 10.99 -48.08
C LEU A 68 2.11 9.57 -47.54
N TYR A 69 3.23 8.90 -47.83
CA TYR A 69 3.51 7.58 -47.28
C TYR A 69 3.67 7.62 -45.74
N ALA A 70 4.38 8.62 -45.22
CA ALA A 70 4.50 8.81 -43.77
C ALA A 70 3.15 9.07 -43.09
N LEU A 71 2.25 9.83 -43.75
CA LEU A 71 0.89 10.08 -43.26
C LEU A 71 0.10 8.77 -43.13
N ILE A 72 0.13 7.93 -44.17
CA ILE A 72 -0.59 6.64 -44.17
C ILE A 72 -0.08 5.74 -43.03
N ASN A 73 1.23 5.60 -42.87
CA ASN A 73 1.81 4.80 -41.79
C ASN A 73 1.42 5.33 -40.40
N LEU A 74 1.34 6.65 -40.25
CA LEU A 74 0.93 7.28 -39.00
C LEU A 74 -0.56 7.04 -38.70
N GLU A 75 -1.41 7.03 -39.72
CA GLU A 75 -2.83 6.69 -39.59
C GLU A 75 -3.02 5.21 -39.20
N GLU A 76 -2.27 4.29 -39.79
CA GLU A 76 -2.28 2.87 -39.42
C GLU A 76 -1.82 2.67 -37.97
N SER A 77 -0.70 3.28 -37.57
CA SER A 77 -0.21 3.21 -36.20
C SER A 77 -1.21 3.79 -35.19
N LYS A 78 -1.85 4.91 -35.54
CA LYS A 78 -2.91 5.50 -34.71
C LYS A 78 -4.09 4.55 -34.54
N PHE A 79 -4.52 3.89 -35.61
CA PHE A 79 -5.60 2.91 -35.59
C PHE A 79 -5.28 1.72 -34.66
N ASP A 80 -4.05 1.19 -34.72
CA ASP A 80 -3.60 0.12 -33.84
C ASP A 80 -3.59 0.54 -32.37
N VAL A 81 -3.13 1.76 -32.07
CA VAL A 81 -3.14 2.32 -30.71
C VAL A 81 -4.58 2.48 -30.19
N ASP A 82 -5.51 2.93 -31.04
CA ASP A 82 -6.92 3.05 -30.67
C ASP A 82 -7.54 1.66 -30.37
N ILE A 83 -7.22 0.62 -31.14
CA ILE A 83 -7.65 -0.76 -30.85
C ILE A 83 -7.09 -1.23 -29.50
N GLN A 84 -5.81 -0.99 -29.22
CA GLN A 84 -5.19 -1.40 -27.95
C GLN A 84 -5.83 -0.66 -26.77
N LYS A 85 -6.10 0.63 -26.91
CA LYS A 85 -6.79 1.46 -25.93
C LYS A 85 -8.19 0.91 -25.62
N GLU A 86 -8.96 0.54 -26.64
CA GLU A 86 -10.29 -0.05 -26.44
C GLU A 86 -10.23 -1.40 -25.71
N LYS A 87 -9.27 -2.27 -26.07
CA LYS A 87 -9.03 -3.54 -25.37
C LYS A 87 -8.71 -3.32 -23.90
N LEU A 88 -7.82 -2.37 -23.58
CA LEU A 88 -7.48 -2.03 -22.20
C LEU A 88 -8.69 -1.49 -21.43
N ILE A 89 -9.47 -0.58 -22.03
CA ILE A 89 -10.69 -0.06 -21.40
C ILE A 89 -11.68 -1.20 -21.08
N LYS A 90 -11.85 -2.17 -21.98
CA LYS A 90 -12.72 -3.32 -21.74
C LYS A 90 -12.22 -4.19 -20.58
N LEU A 91 -10.92 -4.52 -20.56
CA LEU A 91 -10.29 -5.27 -19.47
C LEU A 91 -10.44 -4.57 -18.12
N PHE A 92 -10.22 -3.25 -18.06
CA PHE A 92 -10.40 -2.49 -16.84
C PHE A 92 -11.85 -2.47 -16.35
N LYS A 93 -12.83 -2.35 -17.25
CA LYS A 93 -14.25 -2.41 -16.90
C LYS A 93 -14.63 -3.78 -16.31
N GLU A 94 -14.14 -4.87 -16.90
CA GLU A 94 -14.38 -6.24 -16.41
C GLU A 94 -13.75 -6.45 -15.03
N LYS A 95 -12.47 -6.07 -14.85
CA LYS A 95 -11.79 -6.16 -13.56
C LYS A 95 -12.43 -5.29 -12.48
N PHE A 96 -12.87 -4.09 -12.83
CA PHE A 96 -13.58 -3.20 -11.90
C PHE A 96 -14.92 -3.81 -11.48
N SER A 97 -15.70 -4.35 -12.42
CA SER A 97 -16.96 -5.02 -12.10
C SER A 97 -16.75 -6.25 -11.21
N GLN A 98 -15.70 -7.04 -11.45
CA GLN A 98 -15.36 -8.18 -10.60
C GLN A 98 -14.99 -7.73 -9.19
N ALA A 99 -14.06 -6.77 -9.05
CA ALA A 99 -13.66 -6.26 -7.74
C ALA A 99 -14.84 -5.65 -6.96
N GLN A 100 -15.80 -5.03 -7.66
CA GLN A 100 -17.02 -4.51 -7.06
C GLN A 100 -17.93 -5.63 -6.52
N LYS A 101 -18.03 -6.76 -7.25
CA LYS A 101 -18.77 -7.94 -6.77
C LYS A 101 -18.10 -8.59 -5.56
N ASP A 102 -16.78 -8.75 -5.61
CA ASP A 102 -16.01 -9.34 -4.52
C ASP A 102 -16.12 -8.48 -3.24
N LEU A 103 -16.08 -7.15 -3.39
CA LEU A 103 -16.29 -6.20 -2.29
C LEU A 103 -17.71 -6.29 -1.70
N PHE A 104 -18.72 -6.48 -2.55
CA PHE A 104 -20.10 -6.68 -2.10
C PHE A 104 -20.24 -7.98 -1.31
N GLN A 105 -19.73 -9.10 -1.83
CA GLN A 105 -19.74 -10.40 -1.14
C GLN A 105 -19.00 -10.36 0.20
N ALA A 106 -17.80 -9.76 0.25
CA ALA A 106 -17.05 -9.62 1.50
C ALA A 106 -17.80 -8.77 2.55
N ASN A 107 -18.58 -7.78 2.12
CA ASN A 107 -19.42 -7.00 3.04
C ASN A 107 -20.60 -7.83 3.57
N GLU A 108 -21.25 -8.64 2.75
CA GLU A 108 -22.31 -9.55 3.18
C GLU A 108 -21.79 -10.58 4.20
N GLU A 109 -20.63 -11.19 3.91
CA GLU A 109 -19.97 -12.12 4.82
C GLU A 109 -19.60 -11.46 6.15
N ARG A 110 -19.09 -10.22 6.11
CA ARG A 110 -18.78 -9.45 7.32
C ARG A 110 -20.01 -9.21 8.19
N GLU A 111 -21.14 -8.79 7.61
CA GLU A 111 -22.37 -8.58 8.38
C GLU A 111 -22.93 -9.90 8.93
N HIS A 112 -22.85 -10.99 8.17
CA HIS A 112 -23.23 -12.32 8.66
C HIS A 112 -22.33 -12.82 9.81
N LEU A 113 -21.02 -12.61 9.75
CA LEU A 113 -20.13 -12.96 10.85
C LEU A 113 -20.38 -12.08 12.08
N LYS A 114 -20.71 -10.81 11.88
CA LYS A 114 -21.05 -9.88 12.95
C LYS A 114 -22.32 -10.31 13.69
N THR A 115 -23.38 -10.73 12.98
CA THR A 115 -24.59 -11.26 13.64
C THR A 115 -24.29 -12.53 14.43
N LYS A 116 -23.51 -13.46 13.86
CA LYS A 116 -23.08 -14.69 14.55
C LYS A 116 -22.27 -14.41 15.82
N CYS A 117 -21.38 -13.41 15.80
CA CYS A 117 -20.63 -12.99 16.98
C CYS A 117 -21.57 -12.46 18.09
N TYR A 118 -22.59 -11.68 17.74
CA TYR A 118 -23.59 -11.22 18.73
C TYR A 118 -24.39 -12.36 19.33
N GLU A 119 -24.77 -13.36 18.53
CA GLU A 119 -25.47 -14.56 19.01
C GLU A 119 -24.61 -15.37 19.98
N LEU A 120 -23.33 -15.58 19.65
CA LEU A 120 -22.40 -16.30 20.52
C LEU A 120 -22.13 -15.55 21.84
N ASP A 121 -22.01 -14.22 21.80
CA ASP A 121 -21.83 -13.41 23.00
C ASP A 121 -23.05 -13.51 23.92
N LYS A 122 -24.26 -13.45 23.36
CA LYS A 122 -25.50 -13.67 24.12
C LYS A 122 -25.53 -15.07 24.75
N ASN A 123 -25.22 -16.12 23.99
CA ASN A 123 -25.19 -17.49 24.51
C ASN A 123 -24.15 -17.65 25.64
N TYR A 124 -22.99 -16.99 25.52
CA TYR A 124 -21.97 -17.00 26.56
C TYR A 124 -22.45 -16.31 27.84
N GLN A 125 -23.12 -15.16 27.72
CA GLN A 125 -23.72 -14.47 28.86
C GLN A 125 -24.78 -15.33 29.56
N ASP A 126 -25.66 -15.97 28.80
CA ASP A 126 -26.70 -16.87 29.32
C ASP A 126 -26.06 -18.05 30.09
N LEU A 127 -25.05 -18.70 29.51
CA LEU A 127 -24.33 -19.80 30.15
C LEU A 127 -23.59 -19.34 31.43
N GLN A 128 -23.03 -18.13 31.42
CA GLN A 128 -22.37 -17.56 32.59
C GLN A 128 -23.36 -17.32 33.73
N GLU A 129 -24.58 -16.89 33.44
CA GLU A 129 -25.65 -16.77 34.43
C GLU A 129 -26.09 -18.13 34.98
N GLU A 130 -26.25 -19.13 34.13
CA GLU A 130 -26.57 -20.49 34.55
C GLU A 130 -25.49 -21.07 35.45
N PHE A 131 -24.22 -20.87 35.11
CA PHE A 131 -23.09 -21.30 35.92
C PHE A 131 -23.09 -20.63 37.30
N LYS A 132 -23.38 -19.32 37.38
CA LYS A 132 -23.54 -18.60 38.66
C LYS A 132 -24.67 -19.20 39.50
N LYS A 133 -25.84 -19.46 38.89
CA LYS A 133 -26.99 -20.09 39.55
C LYS A 133 -26.65 -21.50 40.05
N PHE A 134 -25.94 -22.29 39.23
CA PHE A 134 -25.49 -23.64 39.60
C PHE A 134 -24.50 -23.62 40.77
N ARG A 135 -23.48 -22.76 40.72
CA ARG A 135 -22.50 -22.58 41.81
C ARG A 135 -23.19 -22.21 43.13
N GLN A 136 -24.20 -21.35 43.07
CA GLN A 136 -25.00 -21.00 44.25
C GLN A 136 -25.79 -22.20 44.78
N LYS A 137 -26.41 -23.02 43.92
CA LYS A 137 -27.11 -24.26 44.32
C LYS A 137 -26.16 -25.26 44.97
N VAL A 138 -24.97 -25.46 44.40
CA VAL A 138 -23.93 -26.35 44.97
C VAL A 138 -23.49 -25.84 46.34
N LYS A 139 -23.20 -24.53 46.47
CA LYS A 139 -22.80 -23.92 47.74
C LYS A 139 -23.87 -24.11 48.83
N VAL A 140 -25.15 -23.91 48.51
CA VAL A 140 -26.26 -24.13 49.45
C VAL A 140 -26.35 -25.59 49.89
N ARG A 141 -26.24 -26.54 48.96
CA ARG A 141 -26.25 -27.99 49.28
C ARG A 141 -25.05 -28.39 50.14
N TYR A 142 -23.86 -27.92 49.80
CA TYR A 142 -22.65 -28.20 50.57
C TYR A 142 -22.76 -27.67 52.01
N ILE A 143 -23.19 -26.42 52.19
CA ILE A 143 -23.45 -25.85 53.53
C ILE A 143 -24.49 -26.69 54.27
N SER A 144 -25.58 -27.09 53.61
CA SER A 144 -26.61 -27.93 54.22
C SER A 144 -26.08 -29.30 54.66
N LEU A 145 -25.23 -29.95 53.87
CA LEU A 145 -24.63 -31.23 54.22
C LEU A 145 -23.67 -31.06 55.39
N SER A 146 -22.78 -30.06 55.33
CA SER A 146 -21.79 -29.79 56.38
C SER A 146 -22.42 -29.45 57.74
N ARG A 147 -23.65 -28.92 57.77
CA ARG A 147 -24.40 -28.67 59.01
C ARG A 147 -24.89 -29.94 59.69
N ASN A 148 -25.17 -30.98 58.91
CA ASN A 148 -25.71 -32.25 59.37
C ASN A 148 -24.63 -33.34 59.54
N GLU A 149 -23.38 -33.03 59.18
CA GLU A 149 -22.24 -33.92 59.40
C GLU A 149 -21.83 -33.91 60.88
N GLU A 150 -21.72 -35.09 61.47
CA GLU A 150 -21.19 -35.27 62.82
C GLU A 150 -19.66 -35.08 62.77
N LYS A 151 -19.19 -33.98 63.36
CA LYS A 151 -17.76 -33.64 63.41
C LYS A 151 -17.18 -33.98 64.77
N PHE A 152 -15.87 -34.23 64.80
CA PHE A 152 -15.15 -34.52 66.04
C PHE A 152 -14.31 -33.31 66.48
N CYS A 153 -14.51 -32.85 67.71
CA CYS A 153 -13.81 -31.66 68.20
C CYS A 153 -12.35 -31.99 68.59
N LYS A 154 -11.37 -31.28 68.02
CA LYS A 154 -9.94 -31.45 68.39
C LYS A 154 -9.69 -31.23 69.90
N ASN A 155 -10.41 -30.27 70.50
CA ASN A 155 -10.12 -29.78 71.85
C ASN A 155 -10.73 -30.66 72.94
N CYS A 156 -12.02 -30.96 72.85
CA CYS A 156 -12.73 -31.75 73.88
C CYS A 156 -12.94 -33.22 73.48
N GLN A 157 -12.59 -33.61 72.25
CA GLN A 157 -12.73 -34.96 71.72
C GLN A 157 -14.16 -35.51 71.81
N LYS A 158 -15.15 -34.62 71.74
CA LYS A 158 -16.58 -34.99 71.65
C LYS A 158 -17.05 -34.80 70.22
N THR A 159 -17.98 -35.65 69.80
CA THR A 159 -18.74 -35.43 68.59
C THR A 159 -19.71 -34.26 68.79
N TYR A 160 -19.90 -33.49 67.73
CA TYR A 160 -20.81 -32.35 67.71
C TYR A 160 -21.33 -32.15 66.29
N PHE A 161 -22.56 -31.63 66.20
CA PHE A 161 -23.11 -31.14 64.93
C PHE A 161 -22.83 -29.64 64.83
N GLU A 162 -22.55 -29.14 63.62
CA GLU A 162 -22.31 -27.71 63.42
C GLU A 162 -23.55 -26.86 63.75
N SER A 163 -24.75 -27.43 63.59
CA SER A 163 -26.01 -26.81 64.03
C SER A 163 -26.04 -26.47 65.52
N ASP A 164 -25.33 -27.25 66.33
CA ASP A 164 -25.31 -27.15 67.80
C ASP A 164 -23.98 -26.55 68.32
N ASN A 165 -23.12 -26.08 67.41
CA ASN A 165 -21.79 -25.54 67.71
C ASN A 165 -21.84 -24.05 68.10
N PHE A 166 -22.44 -23.76 69.24
CA PHE A 166 -22.48 -22.41 69.81
C PHE A 166 -21.12 -22.02 70.42
N ASN A 167 -20.91 -20.72 70.65
CA ASN A 167 -19.70 -20.18 71.28
C ASN A 167 -19.38 -20.82 72.65
N TRP A 168 -20.34 -21.54 73.25
CA TRP A 168 -20.20 -22.20 74.54
C TRP A 168 -20.26 -23.72 74.56
N SER A 169 -20.30 -24.36 73.39
CA SER A 169 -20.49 -25.80 73.28
C SER A 169 -19.24 -26.60 73.67
N CYS A 170 -18.05 -26.12 73.33
CA CYS A 170 -16.79 -26.77 73.71
C CYS A 170 -16.30 -26.25 75.08
N LYS A 171 -16.24 -27.15 76.07
CA LYS A 171 -15.70 -26.85 77.40
C LYS A 171 -14.42 -27.65 77.59
N THR A 172 -13.30 -26.96 77.73
CA THR A 172 -11.99 -27.57 77.98
C THR A 172 -11.30 -26.95 79.18
N HIS A 173 -10.47 -27.73 79.86
CA HIS A 173 -9.62 -27.21 80.93
C HIS A 173 -8.26 -26.85 80.32
N ILE A 174 -7.77 -25.64 80.60
CA ILE A 174 -6.47 -25.16 80.12
C ILE A 174 -5.33 -25.96 80.77
N SER A 175 -5.55 -26.42 82.01
CA SER A 175 -4.54 -27.14 82.80
C SER A 175 -4.71 -28.65 82.78
N LYS A 176 -3.58 -29.38 82.81
CA LYS A 176 -3.55 -30.83 83.01
C LYS A 176 -4.04 -31.20 84.41
N LEU A 177 -4.89 -32.23 84.51
CA LEU A 177 -5.38 -32.76 85.77
C LEU A 177 -4.19 -33.27 86.60
N THR A 178 -3.93 -32.63 87.74
CA THR A 178 -2.86 -33.01 88.66
C THR A 178 -3.53 -33.33 89.99
N SER A 179 -3.41 -34.57 90.47
CA SER A 179 -3.88 -34.96 91.81
C SER A 179 -5.37 -34.67 92.07
N ASN A 180 -6.25 -35.00 91.12
CA ASN A 180 -7.72 -34.81 91.17
C ASN A 180 -8.22 -33.35 91.19
N ILE A 181 -7.35 -32.36 90.97
CA ILE A 181 -7.72 -30.93 90.90
C ILE A 181 -7.25 -30.36 89.56
N TYR A 182 -8.12 -29.63 88.87
CA TYR A 182 -7.72 -28.86 87.69
C TYR A 182 -7.10 -27.53 88.14
N TRP A 183 -5.86 -27.26 87.73
CA TRP A 183 -5.12 -26.06 88.11
C TRP A 183 -5.80 -24.75 87.64
N CYS A 184 -6.50 -24.77 86.52
CA CYS A 184 -7.11 -23.57 85.94
C CYS A 184 -8.34 -23.07 86.72
N CYS A 185 -8.97 -23.92 87.55
CA CYS A 185 -10.21 -23.56 88.25
C CYS A 185 -10.31 -24.06 89.70
N GLY A 186 -9.31 -24.81 90.20
CA GLY A 186 -9.21 -25.24 91.60
C GLY A 186 -10.29 -26.21 92.08
N GLN A 187 -11.20 -26.62 91.20
CA GLN A 187 -12.38 -27.39 91.57
C GLN A 187 -12.15 -28.90 91.38
N THR A 188 -12.54 -29.66 92.39
CA THR A 188 -12.55 -31.13 92.43
C THR A 188 -13.83 -31.66 91.80
N GLY A 189 -13.93 -31.64 90.47
CA GLY A 189 -15.10 -32.22 89.82
C GLY A 189 -15.17 -31.99 88.32
N LYS A 190 -15.69 -32.98 87.59
CA LYS A 190 -15.90 -32.96 86.13
C LYS A 190 -16.87 -31.85 85.64
N LYS A 191 -17.48 -31.07 86.55
CA LYS A 191 -18.48 -30.01 86.31
C LYS A 191 -18.06 -28.62 86.84
N ALA A 192 -16.77 -28.41 87.10
CA ALA A 192 -16.22 -27.19 87.66
C ALA A 192 -16.34 -25.93 86.75
N PRO A 193 -16.78 -24.76 87.26
CA PRO A 193 -16.79 -23.50 86.52
C PRO A 193 -15.39 -22.86 86.49
N GLY A 194 -14.60 -23.21 85.47
CA GLY A 194 -13.39 -22.49 85.08
C GLY A 194 -12.71 -23.14 83.89
N CYS A 195 -13.56 -23.61 82.97
CA CYS A 195 -13.17 -24.12 81.67
C CYS A 195 -13.01 -22.95 80.70
N SER A 196 -12.08 -23.08 79.76
CA SER A 196 -12.16 -22.33 78.51
C SER A 196 -13.39 -22.80 77.76
N ILE A 197 -14.27 -21.85 77.45
CA ILE A 197 -15.53 -22.06 76.77
C ILE A 197 -15.35 -21.48 75.36
N SER A 198 -15.42 -22.33 74.35
CA SER A 198 -15.27 -21.93 72.94
C SER A 198 -16.24 -22.70 72.05
N LYS A 199 -16.26 -22.35 70.75
CA LYS A 199 -16.79 -23.26 69.73
C LYS A 199 -15.95 -24.53 69.66
N HIS A 200 -16.55 -25.63 69.24
CA HIS A 200 -15.83 -26.81 68.81
C HIS A 200 -15.08 -26.50 67.50
N TYR A 201 -13.83 -26.96 67.42
CA TYR A 201 -12.99 -26.85 66.21
C TYR A 201 -12.83 -28.25 65.57
N ALA A 202 -13.19 -28.35 64.29
CA ALA A 202 -13.10 -29.58 63.51
C ALA A 202 -11.66 -29.93 63.14
N LYS A 203 -11.38 -31.21 62.86
CA LYS A 203 -10.00 -31.63 62.57
C LYS A 203 -9.47 -31.12 61.23
N GLU A 204 -10.36 -30.85 60.28
CA GLU A 204 -10.07 -30.86 58.83
C GLU A 204 -10.43 -29.56 58.06
N GLU A 205 -10.92 -28.49 58.71
CA GLU A 205 -11.29 -27.24 58.03
C GLU A 205 -10.09 -26.31 57.73
N SER A 206 -8.99 -26.86 57.20
CA SER A 206 -7.81 -26.08 56.76
C SER A 206 -7.58 -26.07 55.25
N ASP A 207 -8.31 -26.89 54.47
CA ASP A 207 -7.90 -27.19 53.08
C ASP A 207 -8.86 -26.69 51.99
N PHE A 208 -9.82 -25.82 52.33
CA PHE A 208 -10.74 -25.20 51.35
C PHE A 208 -10.81 -23.67 51.44
N GLU A 209 -9.79 -23.02 52.01
CA GLU A 209 -9.50 -21.66 51.55
C GLU A 209 -8.84 -21.80 50.18
N ASP A 210 -9.66 -21.63 49.14
CA ASP A 210 -9.23 -21.32 47.78
C ASP A 210 -8.33 -20.07 47.84
N GLU A 211 -7.05 -20.22 48.21
CA GLU A 211 -6.04 -19.22 47.92
C GLU A 211 -5.87 -19.24 46.40
N PRO A 212 -6.31 -18.19 45.67
CA PRO A 212 -5.87 -18.04 44.29
C PRO A 212 -4.36 -17.95 44.37
N VAL A 213 -3.62 -18.86 43.72
CA VAL A 213 -2.17 -18.85 43.62
C VAL A 213 -1.69 -17.42 43.35
N ILE A 214 -1.27 -16.73 44.42
CA ILE A 214 -0.76 -15.37 44.36
C ILE A 214 0.66 -15.55 43.84
N ILE A 215 0.81 -15.50 42.51
CA ILE A 215 2.11 -15.28 41.88
C ILE A 215 2.70 -14.07 42.60
N PRO A 216 3.89 -14.17 43.23
CA PRO A 216 4.41 -13.13 44.11
C PRO A 216 4.40 -11.78 43.39
N ILE A 217 3.64 -10.85 43.98
CA ILE A 217 3.40 -9.49 43.50
C ILE A 217 4.75 -8.81 43.32
N GLY A 218 5.27 -8.81 42.09
CA GLY A 218 6.57 -8.20 41.78
C GLY A 218 7.29 -8.79 40.57
N GLN A 219 7.04 -10.04 40.20
CA GLN A 219 7.67 -10.63 39.01
C GLN A 219 6.90 -10.26 37.74
N LYS A 220 7.38 -9.23 37.02
CA LYS A 220 6.83 -8.85 35.72
C LYS A 220 7.18 -9.94 34.70
N PHE A 221 6.15 -10.58 34.14
CA PHE A 221 6.26 -11.53 33.04
C PHE A 221 6.15 -10.78 31.71
N CYS A 222 7.10 -10.99 30.80
CA CYS A 222 7.07 -10.37 29.48
C CYS A 222 6.19 -11.18 28.52
N SER A 223 5.13 -10.59 27.96
CA SER A 223 4.31 -11.28 26.96
C SER A 223 5.02 -11.47 25.61
N SER A 224 5.99 -10.60 25.27
CA SER A 224 6.69 -10.62 23.97
C SER A 224 7.77 -11.71 23.88
N CYS A 225 8.49 -11.99 24.98
CA CYS A 225 9.56 -13.00 24.99
C CYS A 225 9.38 -14.13 26.02
N LYS A 226 8.34 -14.06 26.86
CA LYS A 226 8.02 -15.03 27.92
C LYS A 226 9.09 -15.19 29.01
N GLU A 227 10.03 -14.25 29.12
CA GLU A 227 11.01 -14.20 30.21
C GLU A 227 10.47 -13.40 31.40
N ILE A 228 10.92 -13.78 32.60
CA ILE A 228 10.57 -13.12 33.87
C ILE A 228 11.62 -12.03 34.14
N GLY A 229 11.18 -10.87 34.65
CA GLY A 229 12.07 -9.79 35.10
C GLY A 229 11.94 -8.47 34.32
N HIS A 230 11.10 -8.43 33.28
CA HIS A 230 10.81 -7.19 32.54
C HIS A 230 9.38 -7.17 31.99
N SER A 231 8.86 -5.99 31.67
CA SER A 231 7.53 -5.84 31.05
C SER A 231 7.64 -5.91 29.53
N SER A 232 6.54 -6.20 28.82
CA SER A 232 6.50 -6.19 27.35
C SER A 232 6.98 -4.85 26.76
N LEU A 233 6.66 -3.72 27.41
CA LEU A 233 7.13 -2.38 27.04
C LEU A 233 8.65 -2.18 27.12
N SER A 234 9.35 -3.00 27.92
CA SER A 234 10.81 -2.93 28.11
C SER A 234 11.55 -4.11 27.47
N CYS A 235 10.86 -4.98 26.71
CA CYS A 235 11.42 -6.18 26.13
C CYS A 235 12.40 -5.92 24.99
N ALA A 236 13.68 -6.28 25.18
CA ALA A 236 14.71 -6.10 24.17
C ALA A 236 14.42 -6.85 22.86
N LYS A 237 13.59 -7.91 22.93
CA LYS A 237 13.18 -8.76 21.81
C LYS A 237 11.86 -8.31 21.14
N ASP A 238 11.23 -7.23 21.60
CA ASP A 238 9.97 -6.75 21.02
C ASP A 238 10.18 -6.19 19.60
N PRO A 239 9.52 -6.71 18.56
CA PRO A 239 9.67 -6.23 17.19
C PRO A 239 9.00 -4.88 16.93
N ASN A 240 8.17 -4.37 17.85
CA ASN A 240 7.44 -3.13 17.68
C ASN A 240 8.26 -1.91 18.12
N VAL A 241 7.98 -0.76 17.50
CA VAL A 241 8.55 0.54 17.83
C VAL A 241 7.99 1.02 19.17
N ARG A 242 8.87 1.41 20.10
CA ARG A 242 8.48 1.99 21.39
C ARG A 242 8.21 3.48 21.27
N SER A 243 7.08 3.95 21.80
CA SER A 243 6.65 5.35 21.72
C SER A 243 7.46 6.34 22.59
N ASN A 244 8.20 5.84 23.60
CA ASN A 244 8.84 6.68 24.62
C ASN A 244 10.38 6.71 24.54
N TRP A 245 10.95 6.28 23.40
CA TRP A 245 12.39 6.15 23.20
C TRP A 245 12.87 7.08 22.09
N ASP A 246 14.15 7.45 22.12
CA ASP A 246 14.75 8.20 21.02
C ASP A 246 14.68 7.39 19.72
N ILE A 247 14.21 8.02 18.66
CA ILE A 247 13.98 7.44 17.33
C ILE A 247 15.29 6.85 16.79
N SER A 248 16.42 7.50 17.06
CA SER A 248 17.74 7.08 16.57
C SER A 248 18.20 5.77 17.22
N GLU A 249 18.10 5.66 18.54
CA GLU A 249 18.45 4.46 19.30
C GLU A 249 17.50 3.30 19.00
N GLU A 250 16.19 3.59 18.88
CA GLU A 250 15.17 2.57 18.59
C GLU A 250 15.33 1.99 17.17
N LYS A 251 15.71 2.82 16.20
CA LYS A 251 16.05 2.37 14.84
C LYS A 251 17.25 1.42 14.85
N GLN A 252 18.27 1.69 15.67
CA GLN A 252 19.43 0.79 15.82
C GLN A 252 19.02 -0.54 16.46
N ARG A 253 18.19 -0.52 17.51
CA ARG A 253 17.65 -1.74 18.15
C ARG A 253 16.92 -2.63 17.15
N LEU A 254 16.02 -2.05 16.34
CA LEU A 254 15.25 -2.78 15.33
C LEU A 254 16.15 -3.33 14.20
N MET A 255 17.21 -2.61 13.81
CA MET A 255 18.19 -3.13 12.86
C MET A 255 18.94 -4.36 13.39
N VAL A 256 19.38 -4.33 14.66
CA VAL A 256 20.06 -5.47 15.30
C VAL A 256 19.11 -6.68 15.38
N LEU A 257 17.85 -6.47 15.77
CA LEU A 257 16.85 -7.55 15.81
C LEU A 257 16.58 -8.15 14.43
N ARG A 258 16.49 -7.31 13.39
CA ARG A 258 16.29 -7.78 12.01
C ARG A 258 17.49 -8.57 11.51
N LYS A 259 18.71 -8.11 11.77
CA LYS A 259 19.94 -8.84 11.44
C LYS A 259 19.99 -10.19 12.14
N LYS A 260 19.71 -10.24 13.44
CA LYS A 260 19.71 -11.49 14.21
C LYS A 260 18.66 -12.47 13.69
N ARG A 261 17.43 -12.01 13.40
CA ARG A 261 16.39 -12.85 12.81
C ARG A 261 16.77 -13.40 11.43
N ASN A 262 17.44 -12.60 10.60
CA ASN A 262 17.92 -13.04 9.30
C ASN A 262 19.04 -14.09 9.43
N MET A 263 19.96 -13.92 10.38
CA MET A 263 20.99 -14.93 10.67
C MET A 263 20.38 -16.24 11.17
N ASP A 264 19.47 -16.18 12.15
CA ASP A 264 18.76 -17.37 12.66
C ASP A 264 17.96 -18.09 11.55
N LEU A 265 17.38 -17.34 10.59
CA LEU A 265 16.71 -17.89 9.42
C LEU A 265 17.68 -18.56 8.44
N MET A 266 18.86 -17.99 8.24
CA MET A 266 19.89 -18.52 7.34
C MET A 266 20.52 -19.79 7.93
N GLU A 267 20.78 -19.81 9.24
CA GLU A 267 21.21 -21.01 9.97
C GLU A 267 20.14 -22.11 9.94
N ARG A 268 18.85 -21.76 10.07
CA ARG A 268 17.77 -22.76 9.92
C ARG A 268 17.62 -23.29 8.49
N LYS A 269 17.79 -22.43 7.48
CA LYS A 269 17.73 -22.85 6.07
C LYS A 269 18.88 -23.79 5.72
N THR A 270 20.10 -23.49 6.16
CA THR A 270 21.26 -24.37 5.96
C THR A 270 21.09 -25.72 6.66
N LEU A 271 20.47 -25.75 7.84
CA LEU A 271 20.13 -27.00 8.53
C LEU A 271 19.02 -27.80 7.83
N LEU A 272 17.99 -27.12 7.30
CA LEU A 272 16.92 -27.73 6.51
C LEU A 272 17.42 -28.25 5.15
N GLU A 273 18.31 -27.52 4.47
CA GLU A 273 18.98 -27.94 3.24
C GLU A 273 19.91 -29.14 3.49
N PHE A 274 20.61 -29.16 4.63
CA PHE A 274 21.41 -30.32 5.05
C PHE A 274 20.51 -31.54 5.34
N SER A 275 19.36 -31.38 5.99
CA SER A 275 18.40 -32.48 6.19
C SER A 275 17.75 -32.95 4.89
N ALA A 276 17.41 -32.05 3.97
CA ALA A 276 16.83 -32.40 2.68
C ALA A 276 17.83 -33.12 1.75
N SER A 277 19.13 -32.86 1.92
CA SER A 277 20.18 -33.58 1.18
C SER A 277 20.37 -35.04 1.62
N LEU A 278 19.85 -35.43 2.79
CA LEU A 278 19.91 -36.82 3.27
C LEU A 278 18.73 -37.68 2.81
N ASP A 279 17.62 -37.07 2.35
CA ASP A 279 16.40 -37.77 1.94
C ASP A 279 16.24 -37.94 0.41
N ASN A 280 17.10 -37.34 -0.42
CA ASN A 280 16.97 -37.38 -1.90
C ASN A 280 17.47 -38.68 -2.57
N ASN A 281 17.48 -39.82 -1.88
CA ASN A 281 17.88 -41.10 -2.46
C ASN A 281 16.74 -42.07 -2.76
N LYS A 282 15.47 -41.65 -2.69
CA LYS A 282 14.35 -42.49 -3.12
C LYS A 282 13.23 -41.68 -3.78
N ASP A 283 12.83 -42.20 -4.94
CA ASP A 283 11.55 -42.04 -5.64
C ASP A 283 11.43 -40.78 -6.52
N GLU A 284 11.75 -40.93 -7.82
CA GLU A 284 10.81 -41.27 -8.91
C GLU A 284 10.02 -40.05 -9.44
N GLU A 285 10.54 -39.51 -10.55
CA GLU A 285 9.78 -39.18 -11.76
C GLU A 285 8.42 -38.46 -11.58
N PHE A 286 8.45 -37.22 -11.09
CA PHE A 286 7.40 -36.24 -11.36
C PHE A 286 7.95 -35.17 -12.32
N GLN A 287 7.49 -35.20 -13.57
CA GLN A 287 7.88 -34.24 -14.60
C GLN A 287 7.29 -32.85 -14.28
N ASP A 288 8.18 -31.91 -13.94
CA ASP A 288 7.90 -30.47 -13.82
C ASP A 288 7.66 -29.86 -15.23
N GLU A 289 6.44 -29.95 -15.76
CA GLU A 289 6.02 -29.20 -16.96
C GLU A 289 5.22 -27.91 -16.66
N GLU A 290 4.97 -27.55 -15.39
CA GLU A 290 3.93 -26.55 -15.09
C GLU A 290 4.38 -25.07 -14.98
N PHE A 291 5.64 -24.72 -15.28
CA PHE A 291 6.12 -23.33 -15.09
C PHE A 291 7.01 -22.77 -16.21
N GLY A 292 6.98 -23.37 -17.41
CA GLY A 292 7.72 -22.87 -18.58
C GLY A 292 7.27 -21.47 -19.02
N ASP A 293 5.97 -21.20 -18.96
CA ASP A 293 5.38 -19.94 -19.45
C ASP A 293 5.68 -18.73 -18.55
N LEU A 294 5.81 -18.97 -17.24
CA LEU A 294 6.13 -17.91 -16.28
C LEU A 294 7.61 -17.49 -16.34
N ARG A 295 8.51 -18.35 -16.82
CA ARG A 295 9.91 -17.95 -17.09
C ARG A 295 10.03 -17.09 -18.34
N LYS A 296 9.25 -17.38 -19.40
CA LYS A 296 9.21 -16.54 -20.61
C LYS A 296 8.65 -15.15 -20.33
N MET A 297 7.60 -15.02 -19.53
CA MET A 297 7.09 -13.69 -19.15
C MET A 297 8.12 -12.87 -18.34
N LYS A 298 9.01 -13.53 -17.59
CA LYS A 298 10.01 -12.84 -16.78
C LYS A 298 11.22 -12.36 -17.59
N SER A 299 11.58 -13.07 -18.67
CA SER A 299 12.61 -12.62 -19.62
C SER A 299 12.11 -11.48 -20.52
N ASP A 300 10.81 -11.45 -20.82
CA ASP A 300 10.23 -10.40 -21.66
C ASP A 300 10.02 -9.07 -20.91
N PHE A 301 10.09 -9.09 -19.57
CA PHE A 301 10.01 -7.89 -18.72
C PHE A 301 11.36 -7.25 -18.38
N THR A 302 12.49 -7.88 -18.73
CA THR A 302 13.83 -7.26 -18.58
C THR A 302 14.17 -6.27 -19.70
N VAL A 303 13.16 -5.63 -20.30
CA VAL A 303 13.33 -4.51 -21.21
C VAL A 303 13.74 -3.28 -20.39
N ASP A 304 15.04 -3.03 -20.40
CA ASP A 304 15.72 -1.76 -20.15
C ASP A 304 15.16 -0.86 -19.04
N GLU A 305 15.56 -1.16 -17.79
CA GLU A 305 15.57 -0.19 -16.67
C GLU A 305 16.34 1.11 -17.00
N ALA A 306 17.05 1.17 -18.14
CA ALA A 306 17.69 2.37 -18.66
C ALA A 306 16.69 3.42 -19.21
N PHE A 307 15.47 3.04 -19.62
CA PHE A 307 14.54 3.97 -20.26
C PHE A 307 13.81 4.92 -19.31
N ASN A 308 13.85 4.66 -17.99
CA ASN A 308 13.16 5.48 -16.98
C ASN A 308 14.08 6.36 -16.11
N LYS A 309 15.38 6.47 -16.45
CA LYS A 309 16.26 7.46 -15.83
C LYS A 309 16.13 8.81 -16.56
N VAL A 310 15.09 9.57 -16.21
CA VAL A 310 15.04 11.00 -16.52
C VAL A 310 16.18 11.69 -15.77
N LYS A 311 17.27 12.02 -16.47
CA LYS A 311 18.28 12.96 -15.97
C LYS A 311 17.64 14.35 -16.00
N LEU A 312 17.23 14.84 -14.84
CA LEU A 312 16.93 16.25 -14.66
C LEU A 312 18.26 17.00 -14.60
N GLU A 313 18.73 17.47 -15.74
CA GLU A 313 19.74 18.52 -15.80
C GLU A 313 19.05 19.83 -15.40
N ILE A 314 19.28 20.24 -14.16
CA ILE A 314 18.86 21.55 -13.67
C ILE A 314 19.84 22.55 -14.29
N GLU A 315 19.45 23.15 -15.41
CA GLU A 315 20.11 24.34 -15.94
C GLU A 315 19.99 25.46 -14.89
N PRO A 316 21.11 26.07 -14.45
CA PRO A 316 21.05 27.23 -13.58
C PRO A 316 20.39 28.38 -14.35
N LEU A 317 19.23 28.83 -13.89
CA LEU A 317 18.60 30.04 -14.40
C LEU A 317 19.57 31.22 -14.22
N GLU A 318 20.03 31.78 -15.34
CA GLU A 318 20.64 33.10 -15.35
C GLU A 318 19.59 34.13 -14.90
N GLU A 319 19.98 34.87 -13.87
CA GLU A 319 19.20 35.90 -13.20
C GLU A 319 19.20 37.17 -14.07
N GLU A 320 18.47 37.15 -15.20
CA GLU A 320 18.27 38.35 -16.01
C GLU A 320 17.05 39.15 -15.55
N LEU A 321 17.37 40.28 -14.93
CA LEU A 321 16.54 41.43 -14.62
C LEU A 321 15.52 41.75 -15.73
N LEU A 322 14.23 41.68 -15.41
CA LEU A 322 13.21 42.45 -16.11
C LEU A 322 12.08 42.83 -15.17
N GLU A 323 12.28 43.97 -14.50
CA GLU A 323 11.21 44.84 -14.03
C GLU A 323 10.25 45.15 -15.18
N SER A 324 9.06 44.58 -15.15
CA SER A 324 7.92 45.20 -15.83
C SER A 324 6.64 44.99 -15.04
N ARG A 325 6.22 46.11 -14.46
CA ARG A 325 4.96 46.38 -13.77
C ARG A 325 3.77 45.76 -14.49
N ARG A 326 2.90 45.06 -13.75
CA ARG A 326 1.47 44.96 -14.08
C ARG A 326 0.59 45.30 -12.87
N PRO A 327 -0.54 45.96 -13.07
CA PRO A 327 -1.31 46.57 -12.00
C PRO A 327 -2.22 45.58 -11.27
N SER A 328 -2.34 45.81 -9.97
CA SER A 328 -3.18 45.10 -9.01
C SER A 328 -4.66 45.15 -9.43
N ARG A 329 -5.22 44.00 -9.78
CA ARG A 329 -6.67 43.84 -10.01
C ARG A 329 -7.36 43.68 -8.65
N THR A 330 -8.18 44.65 -8.29
CA THR A 330 -9.01 44.65 -7.08
C THR A 330 -10.08 43.55 -7.15
N ARG A 331 -10.07 42.64 -6.18
CA ARG A 331 -11.11 41.61 -6.01
C ARG A 331 -12.25 42.19 -5.18
N ARG A 332 -13.29 42.72 -5.85
CA ARG A 332 -14.61 42.92 -5.25
C ARG A 332 -15.27 41.55 -5.10
N GLY A 333 -15.53 41.14 -3.85
CA GLY A 333 -16.29 39.94 -3.52
C GLY A 333 -17.04 40.18 -2.21
N SER A 334 -18.26 40.69 -2.33
CA SER A 334 -19.18 40.97 -1.23
C SER A 334 -19.70 39.67 -0.60
N TYR A 335 -19.37 39.41 0.66
CA TYR A 335 -20.19 38.55 1.51
C TYR A 335 -21.23 39.42 2.21
N LYS A 336 -22.46 39.41 1.71
CA LYS A 336 -23.64 39.82 2.49
C LYS A 336 -24.31 38.57 3.05
N LYS A 337 -24.42 38.56 4.38
CA LYS A 337 -25.34 37.73 5.16
C LYS A 337 -26.78 38.00 4.73
N SER A 338 -27.58 36.95 4.57
CA SER A 338 -29.00 36.99 4.89
C SER A 338 -29.40 35.64 5.49
N GLN A 339 -29.67 35.67 6.79
CA GLN A 339 -30.59 34.74 7.43
C GLN A 339 -31.97 35.00 6.84
N GLU A 340 -32.70 33.96 6.43
CA GLU A 340 -34.14 33.91 6.70
C GLU A 340 -34.69 32.48 6.57
N SER A 341 -35.33 32.08 7.66
CA SER A 341 -36.02 30.84 7.93
C SER A 341 -37.34 30.75 7.15
N GLN A 342 -37.63 29.61 6.53
CA GLN A 342 -39.00 29.09 6.35
C GLN A 342 -38.93 27.56 6.32
N ARG A 343 -39.12 26.89 7.47
CA ARG A 343 -40.31 26.06 7.76
C ARG A 343 -41.20 25.80 6.54
N LEU A 344 -41.36 24.52 6.17
CA LEU A 344 -42.67 23.90 6.03
C LEU A 344 -42.55 22.37 6.07
N SER A 345 -43.49 21.80 6.81
CA SER A 345 -43.67 20.41 7.20
C SER A 345 -44.58 19.65 6.23
N ILE A 346 -44.20 18.39 5.96
CA ILE A 346 -45.00 17.15 5.92
C ILE A 346 -46.41 17.15 5.27
N LYS A 347 -46.60 16.10 4.44
CA LYS A 347 -47.79 15.25 4.15
C LYS A 347 -48.16 15.30 2.66
N GLN A 348 -48.43 14.20 1.97
CA GLN A 348 -48.80 12.82 2.36
C GLN A 348 -47.93 11.77 1.69
#